data_AF-A0A960GK56-F1
#
_entry.id   AF-A0A960GK56-F1
#
_cell.length_a   1.000
_cell.length_b   1.000
_cell.length_c   1.000
_cell.angle_alpha   90.00
_cell.angle_beta   90.00
_cell.angle_gamma   90.00
#
_symmetry.space_group_name_H-M   'P 1'
#
loop_
_entity.id
_entity.type
_entity.pdbx_description
1 polymer ?
#
loop_
_entity_poly.entity_id
_entity_poly.type
_entity_poly.pdbx_seq_one_letter_code
_entity_poly.pdbx_strand_id
1 'polypeptide(L)' 'MIHLHKYDVVIVGAGGAGMRAAVEAGPRARTAVLTKLYPTRSHTGAAQGGMCAALANVEEDNWEW' A
#
# COMPACT_ATOMS: atom_id res chain seq x y z
N MET A 1 -14.31 27.98 8.81
CA MET A 1 -14.89 26.91 9.64
C MET A 1 -13.96 25.70 9.54
N ILE A 2 -13.58 25.08 10.66
CA ILE A 2 -12.71 23.90 10.67
C ILE A 2 -13.58 22.67 10.91
N HIS A 3 -13.40 21.62 10.10
CA HIS A 3 -14.10 20.35 10.26
C HIS A 3 -13.19 19.31 10.91
N LEU A 4 -13.71 18.56 11.87
CA LEU A 4 -13.02 17.48 12.56
C LEU A 4 -13.69 16.14 12.23
N HIS A 5 -12.90 15.20 11.71
CA HIS A 5 -13.32 13.82 11.50
C HIS A 5 -12.42 12.90 12.33
N LYS A 6 -13.01 11.99 13.11
CA LYS A 6 -12.28 11.03 13.95
C LYS A 6 -12.25 9.65 13.28
N TYR A 7 -11.06 9.08 13.19
CA TYR A 7 -10.76 7.75 12.67
C TYR A 7 -9.72 7.10 13.58
N ASP A 8 -9.70 5.78 13.64
CA ASP A 8 -8.70 5.04 14.42
C ASP A 8 -7.34 5.06 13.70
N VAL A 9 -7.37 5.01 12.36
CA VAL A 9 -6.19 5.07 11.49
C VAL A 9 -6.44 6.03 10.33
N VAL A 10 -5.46 6.87 10.03
CA VAL A 10 -5.46 7.74 8.84
C VAL A 10 -4.20 7.44 8.01
N ILE A 11 -4.40 6.92 6.81
CA ILE A 11 -3.35 6.63 5.84
C ILE A 11 -3.27 7.79 4.84
N VAL A 12 -2.10 8.39 4.70
CA VAL A 12 -1.86 9.50 3.75
C VAL A 12 -1.07 8.99 2.55
N GLY A 13 -1.78 8.75 1.45
CA GLY A 13 -1.26 8.22 0.19
C GLY A 13 -1.97 6.91 -0.20
N ALA A 14 -2.50 6.86 -1.43
CA ALA A 14 -3.18 5.68 -1.98
C ALA A 14 -2.33 4.98 -3.07
N GLY A 15 -1.01 4.96 -2.89
CA GLY A 15 -0.10 4.12 -3.69
C GLY A 15 -0.07 2.67 -3.22
N GLY A 16 0.81 1.84 -3.78
CA GLY A 16 0.90 0.41 -3.43
C GLY A 16 1.03 0.16 -1.93
N ALA A 17 1.93 0.87 -1.25
CA ALA A 17 2.12 0.73 0.20
C ALA A 17 0.87 1.16 1.00
N GLY A 18 0.31 2.34 0.70
CA GLY A 18 -0.84 2.86 1.43
C GLY A 18 -2.11 2.03 1.24
N MET A 19 -2.35 1.55 0.01
CA MET A 19 -3.46 0.65 -0.26
C MET A 19 -3.26 -0.72 0.39
N ARG A 20 -2.03 -1.25 0.43
CA ARG A 20 -1.76 -2.51 1.17
C ARG A 20 -2.02 -2.32 2.66
N ALA A 21 -1.56 -1.23 3.25
CA ALA A 21 -1.85 -0.91 4.66
C ALA A 21 -3.37 -0.76 4.89
N ALA A 22 -4.11 -0.14 3.97
CA ALA A 22 -5.56 0.01 4.08
C ALA A 22 -6.31 -1.32 4.02
N VAL A 23 -5.86 -2.26 3.17
CA VAL A 23 -6.40 -3.62 3.11
C VAL A 23 -6.21 -4.37 4.44
N GLU A 24 -5.05 -4.22 5.08
CA GLU A 24 -4.79 -4.88 6.38
C GLU A 24 -5.52 -4.21 7.55
N ALA A 25 -5.58 -2.87 7.56
CA ALA A 25 -6.14 -2.11 8.67
C ALA A 25 -7.69 -2.04 8.62
N GLY A 26 -8.28 -2.00 7.42
CA GLY A 26 -9.72 -1.82 7.21
C GLY A 26 -10.62 -2.80 7.97
N PRO A 27 -10.30 -4.11 8.01
CA PRO A 27 -11.10 -5.08 8.78
C PRO A 27 -11.00 -4.93 10.31
N ARG A 28 -10.00 -4.21 10.83
CA ARG A 28 -9.69 -4.15 12.27
C ARG A 28 -9.98 -2.79 12.89
N ALA A 29 -9.93 -1.72 12.10
CA ALA A 29 -10.03 -0.36 12.58
C ALA A 29 -10.76 0.53 11.57
N ARG A 30 -11.47 1.54 12.07
CA ARG A 30 -12.12 2.54 11.22
C ARG A 30 -11.04 3.39 10.54
N THR A 31 -10.72 3.02 9.31
CA THR A 31 -9.57 3.55 8.58
C THR A 31 -10.01 4.56 7.51
N ALA A 32 -9.36 5.71 7.45
CA ALA A 32 -9.45 6.66 6.35
C ALA A 32 -8.20 6.59 5.47
N VAL A 33 -8.36 6.67 4.15
CA VAL A 33 -7.26 6.80 3.19
C VAL A 33 -7.44 8.12 2.45
N LEU A 34 -6.43 8.99 2.56
CA LEU A 34 -6.40 10.28 1.88
C LEU A 34 -5.40 10.23 0.73
N THR A 35 -5.76 10.81 -0.40
CA THR A 35 -4.88 10.87 -1.56
C THR A 35 -5.17 12.11 -2.39
N LYS A 36 -4.12 12.73 -2.93
CA LYS A 36 -4.24 13.89 -3.83
C LYS A 36 -4.66 13.50 -5.26
N LEU A 37 -4.52 12.23 -5.61
CA LEU A 37 -4.87 11.65 -6.91
C LEU A 37 -5.85 10.50 -6.71
N TYR A 38 -6.59 10.13 -7.75
CA TYR A 38 -7.31 8.86 -7.74
C TYR A 38 -6.34 7.68 -7.50
N PRO A 39 -6.67 6.65 -6.70
CA PRO A 39 -5.69 5.65 -6.24
C PRO A 39 -4.86 4.98 -7.35
N THR A 40 -5.49 4.64 -8.47
CA THR A 40 -4.82 3.99 -9.63
C THR A 40 -3.92 4.93 -10.43
N ARG A 41 -3.90 6.24 -10.11
CA ARG A 41 -2.99 7.23 -10.70
C ARG A 41 -1.75 7.49 -9.84
N SER A 42 -1.51 6.68 -8.81
CA SER A 42 -0.27 6.74 -8.04
C SER A 42 0.94 6.31 -8.88
N HIS A 43 2.13 6.81 -8.53
CA HIS A 43 3.38 6.50 -9.26
C HIS A 43 3.78 5.01 -9.17
N THR A 44 3.19 4.24 -8.25
CA THR A 44 3.34 2.78 -8.22
C THR A 44 2.96 2.14 -9.57
N GLY A 45 1.95 2.69 -10.26
CA GLY A 45 1.53 2.18 -11.58
C GLY A 45 2.55 2.38 -12.71
N ALA A 46 3.61 3.16 -12.49
CA ALA A 46 4.68 3.36 -13.46
C ALA A 46 5.83 2.35 -13.32
N ALA A 47 5.80 1.46 -12.33
CA ALA A 47 6.82 0.43 -12.14
C ALA A 47 6.78 -0.61 -13.29
N GLN A 48 7.94 -0.98 -13.83
CA GLN A 48 8.05 -1.87 -15.00
C GLN A 48 8.81 -3.18 -14.74
N GLY A 49 9.83 -3.17 -13.87
CA GLY A 49 10.72 -4.32 -13.71
C GLY A 49 10.07 -5.54 -13.06
N GLY A 50 9.53 -5.37 -11.85
CA GLY A 50 8.93 -6.46 -11.07
C GLY A 50 9.15 -6.29 -9.57
N MET A 51 8.91 -7.36 -8.82
CA MET A 51 9.18 -7.46 -7.39
C MET A 51 10.07 -8.68 -7.15
N CYS A 52 11.27 -8.46 -6.62
CA CYS A 52 12.19 -9.54 -6.29
C CYS A 52 11.72 -10.28 -5.04
N ALA A 53 11.78 -11.61 -5.07
CA ALA A 53 11.57 -12.48 -3.93
C ALA A 53 12.27 -13.82 -4.19
N ALA A 54 12.90 -14.39 -3.15
CA ALA A 54 13.54 -15.71 -3.21
C ALA A 54 12.47 -16.81 -3.26
N LEU A 55 11.93 -17.06 -4.45
CA LEU A 55 10.84 -18.01 -4.68
C LEU A 55 11.30 -19.33 -5.31
N ALA A 56 12.56 -19.42 -5.76
CA ALA A 56 13.13 -20.57 -6.44
C ALA A 56 12.32 -21.09 -7.67
N ASN A 57 11.63 -20.20 -8.39
CA ASN A 57 10.76 -20.59 -9.52
C ASN A 57 11.52 -20.93 -10.82
N VAL A 58 12.73 -20.41 -10.99
CA VAL A 58 13.55 -20.58 -12.22
C VAL A 58 14.88 -21.25 -11.88
N GLU A 59 15.55 -20.80 -10.82
CA GLU A 59 16.79 -21.36 -10.27
C GLU A 59 16.67 -21.47 -8.75
N GLU A 60 17.56 -22.24 -8.12
CA GLU A 60 17.61 -22.36 -6.65
C GLU A 60 17.95 -21.01 -6.01
N ASP A 61 17.20 -20.64 -4.97
CA ASP A 61 17.34 -19.35 -4.28
C ASP A 61 16.98 -19.49 -2.80
N ASN A 62 17.59 -18.68 -1.94
CA ASN A 62 17.34 -18.64 -0.49
C ASN A 62 17.44 -17.20 0.00
N TRP A 63 16.50 -16.79 0.85
CA TRP A 63 16.44 -15.44 1.42
C TRP A 63 17.58 -15.12 2.40
N GLU A 64 18.32 -16.12 2.88
CA GLU A 64 19.45 -15.96 3.82
C GLU A 64 20.82 -15.71 3.15
N TRP A 65 20.93 -15.91 1.82
CA TRP A 65 22.18 -15.71 1.07
C TRP A 65 22.38 -14.23 0.68
#